data_AF-A0AB35QY89-F1
#
_entry.id   AF-A0AB35QY89-F1
#
_cell.length_a   1.000
_cell.length_b   1.000
_cell.length_c   1.000
_cell.angle_alpha   90.00
_cell.angle_beta   90.00
_cell.angle_gamma   90.00
#
_symmetry.space_group_name_H-M   'P 1'
#
loop_
_entity.id
_entity.type
_entity.pdbx_description
1 polymer ?
#
loop_
_entity_poly.entity_id
_entity_poly.type
_entity_poly.pdbx_seq_one_letter_code
_entity_poly.pdbx_strand_id
1 'polypeptide(L)'
;MDIKVRPARRADADAISRVVLAALRTSNARDYPVRVIERVQLSFSPSAIERLMQQRRMFVAVAGEVVVGTASLEGQVVRSVFVDPDWHRRGVGRLLMAKLERVALEIDIGLLIVPSSLTAQEFYKALGFRLVREHQEGEERTLIMERQLRT
;
A
#
# COMPACT_ATOMS: atom_id res chain seq x y z
N MET A 1 -7.55 -0.29 -21.18
CA MET A 1 -8.33 0.36 -20.11
C MET A 1 -7.38 1.27 -19.35
N ASP A 2 -7.67 2.57 -19.28
CA ASP A 2 -6.79 3.56 -18.65
C ASP A 2 -6.93 3.52 -17.12
N ILE A 3 -5.81 3.53 -16.39
CA ILE A 3 -5.77 3.53 -14.93
C ILE A 3 -5.31 4.90 -14.46
N LYS A 4 -6.15 5.58 -13.67
CA LYS A 4 -5.84 6.90 -13.13
C LYS A 4 -5.59 6.82 -11.63
N VAL A 5 -4.56 7.51 -11.15
CA VAL A 5 -4.30 7.65 -9.72
C VAL A 5 -4.76 9.03 -9.25
N ARG A 6 -5.59 9.06 -8.21
CA ARG A 6 -6.11 10.30 -7.61
C ARG A 6 -6.12 10.23 -6.08
N PRO A 7 -6.18 11.38 -5.38
CA PRO A 7 -6.45 11.38 -3.94
C PRO A 7 -7.71 10.57 -3.62
N ALA A 8 -7.63 9.80 -2.54
CA ALA A 8 -8.75 9.07 -2.01
C ALA A 8 -9.76 10.04 -1.38
N ARG A 9 -11.04 9.73 -1.51
CA ARG A 9 -12.16 10.47 -0.94
C ARG A 9 -12.87 9.58 0.08
N ARG A 10 -13.65 10.19 0.97
CA ARG A 10 -14.47 9.44 1.94
C ARG A 10 -15.36 8.38 1.27
N ALA A 11 -15.96 8.72 0.12
CA ALA A 11 -16.78 7.80 -0.66
C ALA A 11 -16.01 6.58 -1.23
N ASP A 12 -14.67 6.59 -1.23
CA ASP A 12 -13.86 5.44 -1.65
C ASP A 12 -13.63 4.44 -0.50
N ALA A 13 -14.03 4.74 0.75
CA ALA A 13 -13.68 3.95 1.92
C ALA A 13 -14.11 2.47 1.80
N ASP A 14 -15.34 2.21 1.36
CA ASP A 14 -15.84 0.86 1.11
C ASP A 14 -15.05 0.14 0.02
N ALA A 15 -14.75 0.84 -1.08
CA ALA A 15 -14.04 0.26 -2.20
C ALA A 15 -12.56 -0.05 -1.86
N ILE A 16 -11.92 0.82 -1.07
CA ILE A 16 -10.58 0.60 -0.53
C ILE A 16 -10.58 -0.59 0.42
N SER A 17 -11.52 -0.64 1.37
CA SER A 17 -11.67 -1.75 2.29
C SER A 17 -11.77 -3.08 1.54
N ARG A 18 -12.65 -3.16 0.53
CA ARG A 18 -12.80 -4.33 -0.34
C ARG A 18 -11.48 -4.75 -0.99
N VAL A 19 -10.73 -3.82 -1.58
CA VAL A 19 -9.45 -4.12 -2.23
C VAL A 19 -8.42 -4.66 -1.24
N VAL A 20 -8.31 -4.04 -0.06
CA VAL A 20 -7.37 -4.49 0.99
C VAL A 20 -7.74 -5.90 1.46
N LEU A 21 -9.02 -6.15 1.76
CA LEU A 21 -9.49 -7.46 2.21
C LEU A 21 -9.26 -8.54 1.15
N ALA A 22 -9.53 -8.24 -0.12
CA ALA A 22 -9.30 -9.16 -1.23
C ALA A 22 -7.81 -9.53 -1.36
N ALA A 23 -6.91 -8.54 -1.31
CA ALA A 23 -5.47 -8.77 -1.37
C ALA A 23 -4.96 -9.57 -0.14
N LEU A 24 -5.44 -9.24 1.06
CA LEU A 24 -5.06 -9.94 2.29
C LEU A 24 -5.45 -11.42 2.26
N ARG A 25 -6.65 -11.74 1.75
CA ARG A 25 -7.17 -13.11 1.66
C ARG A 25 -6.52 -13.95 0.55
N THR A 26 -5.80 -13.31 -0.37
CA THR A 26 -5.25 -13.98 -1.55
C THR A 26 -3.73 -13.89 -1.57
N SER A 27 -3.16 -12.76 -2.01
CA SER A 27 -1.73 -12.58 -2.19
C SER A 27 -0.94 -12.68 -0.88
N ASN A 28 -1.50 -12.17 0.21
CA ASN A 28 -0.78 -12.11 1.49
C ASN A 28 -1.11 -13.30 2.41
N ALA A 29 -2.05 -14.16 2.03
CA ALA A 29 -2.47 -15.30 2.85
C ALA A 29 -1.34 -16.31 3.12
N ARG A 30 -0.29 -16.29 2.30
CA ARG A 30 0.91 -17.13 2.46
C ARG A 30 1.94 -16.57 3.44
N ASP A 31 1.87 -15.27 3.73
CA ASP A 31 2.86 -14.57 4.55
C ASP A 31 2.45 -14.46 6.01
N TYR A 32 1.15 -14.58 6.29
CA TYR A 32 0.58 -14.32 7.61
C TYR A 32 -0.32 -15.47 8.05
N PRO A 33 -0.24 -15.90 9.32
CA PRO A 33 -1.24 -16.78 9.90
C PRO A 33 -2.65 -16.18 9.77
N VAL A 34 -3.68 -17.02 9.62
CA VAL A 34 -5.09 -16.60 9.47
C VAL A 34 -5.51 -15.60 10.56
N ARG A 35 -5.13 -15.83 11.83
CA ARG A 35 -5.41 -14.93 12.96
C ARG A 35 -4.81 -13.52 12.77
N VAL A 36 -3.64 -13.41 12.14
CA VAL A 36 -2.99 -12.12 11.87
C VAL A 36 -3.77 -11.41 10.76
N ILE A 37 -4.19 -12.15 9.73
CA ILE A 37 -5.03 -11.61 8.67
C ILE A 37 -6.35 -11.10 9.25
N GLU A 38 -7.05 -11.87 10.07
CA GLU A 38 -8.31 -11.45 10.72
C GLU A 38 -8.13 -10.16 11.53
N ARG A 39 -7.06 -10.07 12.33
CA ARG A 39 -6.73 -8.86 13.09
C ARG A 39 -6.46 -7.67 12.16
N VAL A 40 -5.70 -7.87 11.09
CA VAL A 40 -5.39 -6.82 10.11
C VAL A 40 -6.65 -6.38 9.37
N GLN A 41 -7.56 -7.30 9.02
CA GLN A 41 -8.83 -6.99 8.36
C GLN A 41 -9.69 -6.01 9.18
N LEU A 42 -9.73 -6.15 10.51
CA LEU A 42 -10.46 -5.23 11.39
C LEU A 42 -9.93 -3.79 11.31
N SER A 43 -8.62 -3.64 11.11
CA SER A 43 -7.94 -2.33 10.94
C SER A 43 -8.22 -1.67 9.58
N PHE A 44 -8.91 -2.36 8.66
CA PHE A 44 -9.25 -1.86 7.32
C PHE A 44 -10.76 -1.91 7.03
N SER A 45 -11.62 -1.92 8.05
CA SER A 45 -13.05 -1.62 7.87
C SER A 45 -13.26 -0.22 7.25
N PRO A 46 -14.38 0.07 6.57
CA PRO A 46 -14.61 1.38 5.96
C PRO A 46 -14.42 2.55 6.95
N SER A 47 -14.92 2.43 8.17
CA SER A 47 -14.72 3.44 9.23
C SER A 47 -13.25 3.55 9.67
N ALA A 48 -12.49 2.46 9.67
CA ALA A 48 -11.05 2.51 9.91
C ALA A 48 -10.32 3.19 8.75
N ILE A 49 -10.70 2.93 7.49
CA ILE A 49 -10.16 3.63 6.32
C ILE A 49 -10.40 5.15 6.44
N GLU A 50 -11.60 5.58 6.80
CA GLU A 50 -11.90 6.99 7.01
C GLU A 50 -10.98 7.64 8.06
N ARG A 51 -10.70 6.93 9.17
CA ARG A 51 -9.74 7.41 10.19
C ARG A 51 -8.32 7.48 9.64
N LEU A 52 -7.88 6.47 8.89
CA LEU A 52 -6.56 6.45 8.26
C LEU A 52 -6.39 7.59 7.25
N MET A 53 -7.44 7.97 6.52
CA MET A 53 -7.42 9.12 5.60
C MET A 53 -7.17 10.46 6.33
N GLN A 54 -7.49 10.56 7.62
CA GLN A 54 -7.19 11.77 8.41
C GLN A 54 -5.71 11.86 8.81
N GLN A 55 -5.01 10.73 8.83
CA GLN A 55 -3.62 10.62 9.29
C GLN A 55 -2.63 10.52 8.14
N ARG A 56 -3.09 10.07 6.96
CA ARG A 56 -2.23 9.68 5.83
C ARG A 56 -2.69 10.32 4.54
N ARG A 57 -1.75 10.73 3.70
CA ARG A 57 -2.02 11.13 2.31
C ARG A 57 -2.32 9.87 1.50
N MET A 58 -3.61 9.53 1.38
CA MET A 58 -4.08 8.29 0.75
C MET A 58 -4.52 8.54 -0.71
N PHE A 59 -4.17 7.59 -1.58
CA PHE A 59 -4.49 7.61 -3.00
C PHE A 59 -5.18 6.31 -3.41
N VAL A 60 -5.97 6.39 -4.47
CA VAL A 60 -6.58 5.25 -5.14
C VAL A 60 -6.18 5.21 -6.61
N ALA A 61 -5.98 4.00 -7.11
CA ALA A 61 -5.92 3.71 -8.53
C ALA A 61 -7.31 3.29 -8.99
N VAL A 62 -7.82 3.92 -10.05
CA VAL A 62 -9.18 3.74 -10.56
C VAL A 62 -9.13 3.35 -12.02
N ALA A 63 -9.86 2.28 -12.37
CA ALA A 63 -10.12 1.87 -13.75
C ALA A 63 -11.58 2.20 -14.08
N GLY A 64 -11.80 3.27 -14.86
CA GLY A 64 -13.13 3.87 -15.00
C GLY A 64 -13.59 4.48 -13.68
N GLU A 65 -14.63 3.91 -13.08
CA GLU A 65 -15.14 4.30 -11.75
C GLU A 65 -14.75 3.31 -10.64
N VAL A 66 -14.13 2.19 -10.99
CA VAL A 66 -13.82 1.11 -10.04
C VAL A 66 -12.45 1.34 -9.41
N VAL A 67 -12.39 1.41 -8.08
CA VAL A 67 -11.13 1.39 -7.33
C VAL A 67 -10.51 -0.01 -7.43
N VAL A 68 -9.28 -0.07 -7.94
CA VAL A 68 -8.51 -1.30 -8.19
C VAL A 68 -7.20 -1.35 -7.40
N GLY A 69 -6.91 -0.32 -6.61
CA GLY A 69 -5.71 -0.27 -5.78
C GLY A 69 -5.71 0.95 -4.85
N THR A 70 -4.94 0.87 -3.79
CA THR A 70 -4.70 1.96 -2.84
C THR A 70 -3.23 1.99 -2.41
N ALA A 71 -2.75 3.18 -2.05
CA ALA A 71 -1.47 3.40 -1.41
C ALA A 71 -1.55 4.69 -0.58
N SER A 72 -0.79 4.78 0.50
CA SER A 72 -0.80 5.95 1.38
C SER A 72 0.59 6.30 1.88
N LEU A 73 0.79 7.57 2.23
CA LEU A 73 2.02 8.10 2.79
C LEU A 73 1.75 8.74 4.16
N GLU A 74 2.55 8.38 5.16
CA GLU A 74 2.53 8.90 6.52
C GLU A 74 3.93 9.44 6.86
N GLY A 75 4.14 10.74 6.71
CA GLY A 75 5.49 11.32 6.67
C GLY A 75 6.30 10.69 5.54
N GLN A 76 7.44 10.05 5.87
CA GLN A 76 8.27 9.32 4.91
C GLN A 76 7.89 7.84 4.74
N VAL A 77 6.90 7.36 5.49
CA VAL A 77 6.57 5.93 5.55
C VAL A 77 5.42 5.63 4.59
N VAL A 78 5.70 4.78 3.61
CA VAL A 78 4.72 4.20 2.69
C VAL A 78 3.90 3.15 3.44
N ARG A 79 2.58 3.27 3.37
CA ARG A 79 1.60 2.44 4.08
C ARG A 79 0.49 2.01 3.15
N SER A 80 -0.19 0.93 3.49
CA SER A 80 -1.44 0.50 2.86
C SER A 80 -1.34 0.33 1.33
N VAL A 81 -0.26 -0.26 0.82
CA VAL A 81 -0.09 -0.51 -0.62
C VAL A 81 -0.75 -1.83 -0.98
N PHE A 82 -1.94 -1.76 -1.59
CA PHE A 82 -2.70 -2.94 -1.99
C PHE A 82 -3.26 -2.75 -3.40
N VAL A 83 -3.25 -3.82 -4.18
CA VAL A 83 -3.85 -3.87 -5.51
C VAL A 83 -4.85 -5.02 -5.52
N ASP A 84 -6.00 -4.80 -6.15
CA ASP A 84 -7.00 -5.84 -6.37
C ASP A 84 -6.34 -7.02 -7.12
N PRO A 85 -6.45 -8.27 -6.61
CA PRO A 85 -5.77 -9.43 -7.19
C PRO A 85 -5.99 -9.60 -8.70
N ASP A 86 -7.19 -9.31 -9.20
CA ASP A 86 -7.52 -9.43 -10.63
C ASP A 86 -6.79 -8.39 -11.50
N TRP A 87 -6.26 -7.35 -10.86
CA TRP A 87 -5.53 -6.24 -11.45
C TRP A 87 -4.01 -6.31 -11.22
N HIS A 88 -3.52 -7.39 -10.60
CA HIS A 88 -2.09 -7.61 -10.42
C HIS A 88 -1.34 -7.74 -11.75
N ARG A 89 -0.04 -7.44 -11.72
CA ARG A 89 0.86 -7.49 -12.89
C ARG A 89 0.48 -6.57 -14.06
N ARG A 90 -0.49 -5.66 -13.88
CA ARG A 90 -0.90 -4.63 -14.86
C ARG A 90 -0.29 -3.24 -14.61
N GLY A 91 0.71 -3.13 -13.74
CA GLY A 91 1.40 -1.88 -13.43
C GLY A 91 0.72 -0.96 -12.39
N VAL A 92 -0.45 -1.33 -11.85
CA VAL A 92 -1.19 -0.53 -10.85
C VAL A 92 -0.33 -0.12 -9.66
N GLY A 93 0.39 -1.08 -9.05
CA GLY A 93 1.27 -0.80 -7.91
C GLY A 93 2.38 0.19 -8.24
N ARG A 94 2.94 0.14 -9.46
CA ARG A 94 3.97 1.08 -9.90
C ARG A 94 3.40 2.49 -10.08
N LEU A 95 2.19 2.61 -10.62
CA LEU A 95 1.51 3.91 -10.76
C LEU A 95 1.22 4.56 -9.40
N LEU A 96 0.77 3.76 -8.43
CA LEU A 96 0.55 4.21 -7.06
C LEU A 96 1.84 4.70 -6.41
N MET A 97 2.92 3.92 -6.50
CA MET A 97 4.22 4.29 -5.95
C MET A 97 4.79 5.55 -6.61
N ALA A 98 4.73 5.66 -7.93
CA ALA A 98 5.16 6.87 -8.63
C ALA A 98 4.39 8.11 -8.17
N LYS A 99 3.09 7.98 -7.84
CA LYS A 99 2.34 9.10 -7.26
C LYS A 99 2.83 9.43 -5.85
N LEU A 100 3.06 8.45 -4.98
CA LEU A 100 3.59 8.69 -3.63
C LEU A 100 4.97 9.35 -3.67
N GLU A 101 5.84 8.94 -4.58
CA GLU A 101 7.18 9.51 -4.76
C GLU A 101 7.14 10.99 -5.14
N ARG A 102 6.30 11.36 -6.13
CA ARG A 102 6.09 12.77 -6.50
C ARG A 102 5.58 13.58 -5.32
N VAL A 103 4.61 13.03 -4.61
CA VAL A 103 3.96 13.65 -3.45
C VAL A 103 4.93 13.83 -2.29
N ALA A 104 5.89 12.92 -2.11
CA ALA A 104 6.95 13.01 -1.11
C ALA A 104 7.98 14.09 -1.48
N LEU A 105 8.42 14.13 -2.74
CA LEU A 105 9.31 15.18 -3.24
C LEU A 105 8.68 16.58 -3.14
N GLU A 106 7.38 16.71 -3.41
CA GLU A 106 6.62 17.97 -3.24
C GLU A 106 6.61 18.49 -1.79
N ILE A 107 6.93 17.66 -0.80
CA ILE A 107 7.01 18.03 0.62
C ILE A 107 8.41 17.80 1.20
N ASP A 108 9.44 17.90 0.34
CA ASP A 108 10.87 17.82 0.69
C ASP A 108 11.29 16.51 1.39
N ILE A 109 10.55 15.42 1.16
CA ILE A 109 10.91 14.09 1.64
C ILE A 109 11.77 13.40 0.58
N GLY A 110 13.08 13.34 0.84
CA GLY A 110 14.07 12.67 0.00
C GLY A 110 14.24 11.17 0.26
N LEU A 111 13.61 10.61 1.30
CA LEU A 111 13.72 9.18 1.65
C LEU A 111 12.32 8.59 1.81
N LEU A 112 12.06 7.43 1.19
CA LEU A 112 10.88 6.63 1.48
C LEU A 112 11.25 5.37 2.24
N ILE A 113 10.45 5.04 3.26
CA ILE A 113 10.53 3.79 4.01
C ILE A 113 9.25 2.98 3.77
N VAL A 114 9.38 1.68 3.57
CA VAL A 114 8.23 0.78 3.46
C VAL A 114 8.42 -0.46 4.34
N PRO A 115 7.47 -0.75 5.24
CA PRO A 115 7.32 -2.07 5.85
C PRO A 115 6.67 -3.01 4.83
N SER A 116 7.49 -3.83 4.17
CA SER A 116 7.06 -4.78 3.15
C SER A 116 6.69 -6.12 3.77
N SER A 117 5.66 -6.78 3.23
CA SER A 117 5.47 -8.22 3.42
C SER A 117 6.60 -8.99 2.70
N LEU A 118 6.74 -10.29 3.00
CA LEU A 118 7.70 -11.16 2.32
C LEU A 118 7.37 -11.28 0.82
N THR A 119 6.10 -11.45 0.46
CA THR A 119 5.66 -11.51 -0.96
C THR A 119 5.92 -10.24 -1.74
N ALA A 120 5.86 -9.07 -1.10
CA ALA A 120 6.03 -7.78 -1.78
C ALA A 120 7.51 -7.36 -1.92
N GLN A 121 8.46 -8.11 -1.33
CA GLN A 121 9.88 -7.77 -1.34
C GLN A 121 10.41 -7.53 -2.76
N GLU A 122 10.15 -8.46 -3.68
CA GLU A 122 10.63 -8.37 -5.06
C GLU A 122 9.99 -7.22 -5.83
N PHE A 123 8.74 -6.86 -5.49
CA PHE A 123 8.10 -5.68 -6.05
C PHE A 123 8.83 -4.40 -5.64
N TYR A 124 9.17 -4.24 -4.36
CA TYR A 124 9.90 -3.06 -3.88
C TYR A 124 11.36 -3.02 -4.35
N LYS A 125 12.04 -4.18 -4.40
CA LYS A 125 13.39 -4.27 -5.01
C LYS A 125 13.38 -3.80 -6.46
N ALA A 126 12.39 -4.21 -7.25
CA ALA A 126 12.24 -3.76 -8.64
C ALA A 126 11.96 -2.26 -8.77
N LEU A 127 11.50 -1.61 -7.69
CA LEU A 127 11.35 -0.15 -7.60
C LEU A 127 12.59 0.54 -7.03
N GLY A 128 13.68 -0.19 -6.78
CA GLY A 128 14.94 0.35 -6.25
C GLY A 128 15.00 0.48 -4.72
N PHE A 129 14.01 -0.05 -3.99
CA PHE A 129 14.12 -0.14 -2.53
C PHE A 129 15.14 -1.20 -2.13
N ARG A 130 15.88 -0.92 -1.06
CA ARG A 130 16.87 -1.83 -0.48
C ARG A 130 16.40 -2.28 0.89
N LEU A 131 16.63 -3.55 1.23
CA LEU A 131 16.36 -4.08 2.57
C LEU A 131 17.32 -3.43 3.57
N VAL A 132 16.77 -2.90 4.66
CA VAL A 132 17.55 -2.31 5.76
C VAL A 132 17.60 -3.27 6.94
N ARG A 133 16.44 -3.79 7.35
CA ARG A 133 16.32 -4.73 8.46
C ARG A 133 15.04 -5.54 8.36
N GLU A 134 15.04 -6.68 9.02
CA GLU A 134 13.81 -7.42 9.32
C GLU A 134 13.22 -6.91 10.65
N HIS A 135 11.91 -6.94 10.75
CA HIS A 135 11.19 -6.68 11.99
C HIS A 135 10.22 -7.84 12.23
N GLN A 136 10.23 -8.36 13.45
CA GLN A 136 9.33 -9.43 13.87
C GLN A 136 8.53 -8.95 15.08
N GLU A 137 7.21 -8.95 14.95
CA GLU A 137 6.28 -8.65 16.04
C GLU A 137 5.36 -9.86 16.24
N GLY A 138 5.65 -10.64 17.29
CA GLY A 138 5.06 -11.96 17.48
C GLY A 138 5.38 -12.87 16.30
N GLU A 139 4.36 -13.18 15.51
CA GLU A 139 4.44 -14.10 14.37
C GLU A 139 4.40 -13.37 13.01
N GLU A 140 4.26 -12.05 13.04
CA GLU A 140 4.31 -11.21 11.86
C GLU A 140 5.76 -10.83 11.55
N ARG A 141 6.22 -11.18 10.34
CA ARG A 141 7.52 -10.78 9.81
C ARG A 141 7.33 -9.72 8.74
N THR A 142 7.96 -8.57 8.93
CA THR A 142 8.00 -7.47 7.97
C THR A 142 9.43 -7.11 7.61
N LEU A 143 9.65 -6.77 6.35
CA LEU A 143 10.91 -6.31 5.83
C LEU A 143 10.89 -4.79 5.76
N ILE A 144 11.72 -4.12 6.56
CA ILE A 144 11.87 -2.67 6.47
C ILE A 144 12.81 -2.37 5.31
N MET A 145 12.26 -1.78 4.26
CA MET A 145 12.99 -1.41 3.06
C MET A 145 12.95 0.10 2.86
N GLU A 146 13.99 0.65 2.25
CA GLU A 146 14.09 2.10 2.02
C GLU A 146 14.57 2.44 0.62
N ARG A 147 14.22 3.64 0.15
CA ARG A 147 14.71 4.19 -1.11
C ARG A 147 14.93 5.69 -1.01
N GLN A 148 16.14 6.12 -1.34
CA GLN A 148 16.46 7.54 -1.55
C GLN A 148 15.82 7.98 -2.88
N LEU A 149 15.03 9.05 -2.84
CA LEU A 149 14.50 9.72 -4.00
C LEU A 149 15.56 10.69 -4.51
N ARG A 150 15.85 10.63 -5.81
CA ARG A 150 16.73 11.59 -6.46
C ARG A 150 15.85 12.77 -6.90
N THR A 151 16.24 13.97 -6.49
CA THR A 151 15.73 15.25 -7.01
C THR A 151 16.20 15.49 -8.44
#